data_AF-A0AA42BCR4-F1
#
_entry.id   AF-A0AA42BCR4-F1
#
_cell.length_a   1.000
_cell.length_b   1.000
_cell.length_c   1.000
_cell.angle_alpha   90.00
_cell.angle_beta   90.00
_cell.angle_gamma   90.00
#
_symmetry.space_group_name_H-M   'P 1'
#
loop_
_entity.id
_entity.type
_entity.pdbx_description
1 polymer ?
#
loop_
_entity_poly.entity_id
_entity_poly.type
_entity_poly.pdbx_seq_one_letter_code
_entity_poly.pdbx_strand_id
1 'polypeptide(L)'
;MNLSIARPLTLAVAGLLVSLPLHAQVPSATEMNAQLARLGGSMQAAAEACGGYSGEALAEHKQQQKDHLAQAGMDSVSFEKQFIAGAHELSTRFRSMPDAERQASCEEFRQHLSAMR
;
A
#
# COMPACT_ATOMS: atom_id res chain seq x y z
N MET A 1 26.54 -29.23 -44.71
CA MET A 1 26.38 -30.69 -44.60
C MET A 1 27.45 -31.22 -43.66
N ASN A 2 27.07 -31.67 -42.47
CA ASN A 2 27.58 -32.88 -41.81
C ASN A 2 26.92 -33.02 -40.44
N LEU A 3 26.17 -34.11 -40.31
CA LEU A 3 25.49 -34.59 -39.13
C LEU A 3 26.54 -35.27 -38.22
N SER A 4 26.51 -35.02 -36.92
CA SER A 4 27.17 -35.92 -35.97
C SER A 4 26.24 -36.18 -34.78
N ILE A 5 26.05 -37.47 -34.53
CA ILE A 5 25.02 -38.10 -33.71
C ILE A 5 25.59 -38.43 -32.31
N ALA A 6 24.68 -38.52 -31.35
CA ALA A 6 24.74 -39.26 -30.07
C ALA A 6 25.25 -38.52 -28.82
N ARG A 7 24.32 -38.26 -27.90
CA ARG A 7 24.02 -39.19 -26.77
C ARG A 7 22.88 -38.61 -25.90
N PRO A 8 21.74 -39.30 -25.74
CA PRO A 8 20.72 -38.89 -24.78
C PRO A 8 21.13 -39.38 -23.39
N LEU A 9 21.47 -38.44 -22.49
CA LEU A 9 21.53 -38.75 -21.06
C LEU A 9 20.10 -38.65 -20.50
N THR A 10 19.44 -39.80 -20.40
CA THR A 10 18.21 -39.95 -19.62
C THR A 10 18.52 -39.78 -18.14
N LEU A 11 18.26 -38.59 -17.60
CA LEU A 11 18.17 -38.32 -16.17
C LEU A 11 16.70 -38.46 -15.75
N ALA A 12 16.37 -39.63 -15.20
CA ALA A 12 15.13 -39.85 -14.47
C ALA A 12 15.18 -39.06 -13.16
N VAL A 13 14.66 -37.83 -13.17
CA VAL A 13 14.38 -37.08 -11.94
C VAL A 13 12.94 -37.38 -11.54
N ALA A 14 12.78 -38.41 -10.71
CA ALA A 14 11.59 -38.61 -9.90
C ALA A 14 11.58 -37.52 -8.80
N GLY A 15 11.13 -36.32 -9.18
CA GLY A 15 10.85 -35.24 -8.24
C GLY A 15 9.35 -35.24 -7.94
N LEU A 16 8.98 -35.75 -6.77
CA LEU A 16 7.65 -35.57 -6.20
C LEU A 16 7.25 -34.09 -6.31
N LEU A 17 6.24 -33.80 -7.13
CA LEU A 17 5.48 -32.56 -7.08
C LEU A 17 4.74 -32.54 -5.74
N VAL A 18 5.44 -32.12 -4.67
CA VAL A 18 4.76 -31.67 -3.47
C VAL A 18 4.07 -30.38 -3.88
N SER A 19 2.80 -30.53 -4.29
CA SER A 19 1.84 -29.45 -4.43
C SER A 19 1.65 -28.83 -3.06
N LEU A 20 2.58 -27.96 -2.65
CA LEU A 20 2.38 -27.05 -1.54
C LEU A 20 1.16 -26.21 -1.93
N PRO A 21 0.04 -26.32 -1.19
CA PRO A 21 -1.05 -25.42 -1.43
C PRO A 21 -0.57 -24.07 -0.93
N LEU A 22 -0.11 -23.24 -1.86
CA LEU A 22 0.08 -21.83 -1.64
C LEU A 22 -1.31 -21.24 -1.43
N HIS A 23 -1.86 -21.39 -0.23
CA HIS A 23 -3.06 -20.71 0.19
C HIS A 23 -2.69 -19.23 0.34
N ALA A 24 -2.72 -18.49 -0.78
CA ALA A 24 -2.76 -17.04 -0.75
C ALA A 24 -4.04 -16.66 0.01
N GLN A 25 -3.88 -16.30 1.28
CA GLN A 25 -5.00 -15.92 2.14
C GLN A 25 -5.48 -14.57 1.63
N VAL A 26 -6.64 -14.56 0.97
CA VAL A 26 -7.28 -13.32 0.56
C VAL A 26 -7.68 -12.58 1.83
N PRO A 27 -7.23 -11.32 2.04
CA PRO A 27 -7.61 -10.54 3.21
C PRO A 27 -9.13 -10.48 3.33
N SER A 28 -9.64 -10.60 4.56
CA SER A 28 -11.05 -10.37 4.81
C SER A 28 -11.44 -8.93 4.43
N ALA A 29 -12.71 -8.71 4.12
CA ALA A 29 -13.22 -7.36 3.85
C ALA A 29 -12.94 -6.39 5.03
N THR A 30 -13.02 -6.89 6.27
CA THR A 30 -12.68 -6.12 7.48
C THR A 30 -11.22 -5.66 7.49
N GLU A 31 -10.29 -6.57 7.19
CA GLU A 31 -8.86 -6.24 7.13
C GLU A 31 -8.54 -5.29 5.98
N MET A 32 -9.21 -5.45 4.84
CA MET A 32 -9.10 -4.53 3.72
C MET A 32 -9.58 -3.12 4.09
N ASN A 33 -10.76 -2.99 4.72
CA ASN A 33 -11.29 -1.70 5.17
C ASN A 33 -10.36 -1.03 6.19
N ALA A 34 -9.78 -1.80 7.12
CA ALA A 34 -8.79 -1.29 8.07
C ALA A 34 -7.54 -0.76 7.36
N GLN A 35 -7.03 -1.47 6.36
CA GLN A 35 -5.88 -1.01 5.56
C GLN A 35 -6.21 0.25 4.75
N LEU A 36 -7.42 0.36 4.20
CA LEU A 36 -7.85 1.55 3.46
C LEU A 36 -7.93 2.79 4.38
N ALA A 37 -8.55 2.67 5.55
CA ALA A 37 -8.58 3.76 6.53
C ALA A 37 -7.17 4.19 6.93
N ARG A 38 -6.28 3.22 7.16
CA ARG A 38 -4.87 3.47 7.48
C ARG A 38 -4.14 4.19 6.35
N LEU A 39 -4.35 3.77 5.10
CA LEU A 39 -3.78 4.42 3.93
C LEU A 39 -4.23 5.90 3.85
N GLY A 40 -5.50 6.18 4.13
CA GLY A 40 -6.01 7.55 4.16
C GLY A 40 -5.27 8.43 5.17
N GLY A 41 -5.03 7.90 6.37
CA GLY A 41 -4.23 8.57 7.39
C GLY A 41 -2.80 8.86 6.95
N SER A 42 -2.14 7.87 6.33
CA SER A 42 -0.80 8.07 5.75
C SER A 42 -0.82 9.14 4.67
N MET A 43 -1.82 9.17 3.79
CA MET A 43 -1.93 10.20 2.75
C MET A 43 -2.19 11.59 3.33
N GLN A 44 -2.97 11.71 4.41
CA GLN A 44 -3.13 12.97 5.12
C GLN A 44 -1.78 13.46 5.69
N ALA A 45 -1.05 12.61 6.40
CA ALA A 45 0.27 12.96 6.92
C ALA A 45 1.27 13.33 5.82
N ALA A 46 1.20 12.65 4.66
CA ALA A 46 2.01 12.99 3.50
C ALA A 46 1.70 14.39 2.98
N ALA A 47 0.40 14.71 2.82
CA ALA A 47 -0.04 16.01 2.36
C ALA A 47 0.27 17.14 3.36
N GLU A 48 0.18 16.88 4.66
CA GLU A 48 0.58 17.85 5.69
C GLU A 48 2.09 18.14 5.65
N ALA A 49 2.92 17.11 5.44
CA ALA A 49 4.38 17.27 5.37
C ALA A 49 4.87 17.86 4.04
N CYS A 50 4.23 17.49 2.92
CA CYS A 50 4.69 17.81 1.57
C CYS A 50 3.90 18.93 0.89
N GLY A 51 2.79 19.37 1.49
CA GLY A 51 1.83 20.27 0.88
C GLY A 51 1.00 19.62 -0.24
N GLY A 52 0.19 20.43 -0.91
CA GLY A 52 -0.61 20.02 -2.08
C GLY A 52 -2.12 20.02 -1.86
N TYR A 53 -2.56 20.07 -0.60
CA TYR A 53 -3.97 20.25 -0.20
C TYR A 53 -4.08 21.31 0.91
N SER A 54 -5.23 21.99 0.98
CA SER A 54 -5.61 22.81 2.13
C SER A 54 -6.06 21.92 3.28
N GLY A 55 -6.03 22.42 4.52
CA GLY A 55 -6.54 21.70 5.68
C GLY A 55 -8.02 21.33 5.55
N GLU A 56 -8.83 22.20 4.92
CA GLU A 56 -10.24 21.93 4.63
C GLU A 56 -10.40 20.77 3.63
N ALA A 57 -9.62 20.75 2.55
CA ALA A 57 -9.65 19.66 1.57
C ALA A 57 -9.24 18.32 2.20
N LEU A 58 -8.27 18.33 3.12
CA LEU A 58 -7.88 17.12 3.86
C LEU A 58 -8.98 16.63 4.81
N ALA A 59 -9.65 17.55 5.51
CA ALA A 59 -10.78 17.21 6.36
C ALA A 59 -11.95 16.63 5.54
N GLU A 60 -12.23 17.20 4.37
CA GLU A 60 -13.23 16.68 3.45
C GLU A 60 -12.86 15.26 2.97
N HIS A 61 -11.63 15.04 2.53
CA HIS A 61 -11.17 13.72 2.08
C HIS A 61 -11.26 12.67 3.19
N LYS A 62 -10.89 13.02 4.42
CA LYS A 62 -11.05 12.14 5.58
C LYS A 62 -12.52 11.77 5.78
N GLN A 63 -13.42 12.75 5.74
CA GLN A 63 -14.85 12.53 5.93
C GLN A 63 -15.43 11.66 4.80
N GLN A 64 -15.10 11.94 3.55
CA GLN A 64 -15.50 11.12 2.40
C GLN A 64 -15.04 9.67 2.53
N GLN A 65 -13.79 9.44 2.94
CA GLN A 65 -13.28 8.09 3.18
C GLN A 65 -14.03 7.39 4.32
N LYS A 66 -14.27 8.11 5.41
CA LYS A 66 -15.01 7.60 6.56
C LYS A 66 -16.42 7.16 6.16
N ASP A 67 -17.13 7.99 5.41
CA ASP A 67 -18.49 7.70 4.96
C ASP A 67 -18.54 6.52 3.99
N HIS A 68 -17.56 6.42 3.09
CA HIS A 68 -17.44 5.28 2.18
C HIS A 68 -17.19 3.96 2.93
N LEU A 69 -16.26 3.96 3.88
CA LEU A 69 -15.95 2.75 4.66
C LEU A 69 -17.06 2.38 5.65
N ALA A 70 -17.82 3.37 6.13
CA ALA A 70 -19.01 3.13 6.92
C ALA A 70 -20.09 2.38 6.13
N GLN A 71 -20.29 2.73 4.86
CA GLN A 71 -21.19 1.98 3.96
C GLN A 71 -20.68 0.55 3.72
N ALA A 72 -19.37 0.33 3.80
CA ALA A 72 -18.74 -1.00 3.74
C ALA A 72 -18.72 -1.74 5.10
N GLY A 73 -19.41 -1.24 6.12
CA GLY A 73 -19.57 -1.89 7.42
C GLY A 73 -18.50 -1.59 8.47
N MET A 74 -17.61 -0.62 8.22
CA MET A 74 -16.63 -0.18 9.21
C MET A 74 -17.26 0.79 10.22
N ASP A 75 -17.08 0.54 11.52
CA ASP A 75 -17.54 1.49 12.53
C ASP A 75 -16.61 2.71 12.64
N SER A 76 -17.16 3.82 13.15
CA SER A 76 -16.41 5.08 13.27
C SER A 76 -15.19 4.98 14.19
N VAL A 77 -15.24 4.17 15.25
CA VAL A 77 -14.12 4.08 16.21
C VAL A 77 -12.95 3.33 15.58
N SER A 78 -13.25 2.23 14.89
CA SER A 78 -12.26 1.48 14.11
C SER A 78 -11.65 2.34 13.00
N PHE A 79 -12.46 3.13 12.29
CA PHE A 79 -11.96 4.05 11.26
C PHE A 79 -10.94 5.02 11.85
N GLU A 80 -11.31 5.77 12.89
CA GLU A 80 -10.43 6.77 13.50
C GLU A 80 -9.16 6.14 14.03
N LYS A 81 -9.25 4.97 14.67
CA LYS A 81 -8.08 4.22 15.15
C LYS A 81 -7.09 3.93 14.02
N GLN A 82 -7.57 3.38 12.90
CA GLN A 82 -6.69 3.00 11.79
C GLN A 82 -6.15 4.21 11.04
N PHE A 83 -6.98 5.23 10.83
CA PHE A 83 -6.59 6.48 10.22
C PHE A 83 -5.48 7.16 11.03
N ILE A 84 -5.66 7.32 12.34
CA ILE A 84 -4.64 7.90 13.23
C ILE A 84 -3.37 7.05 13.22
N ALA A 85 -3.48 5.71 13.22
CA ALA A 85 -2.32 4.83 13.17
C ALA A 85 -1.49 5.02 11.90
N GLY A 86 -2.13 5.18 10.73
CA GLY A 86 -1.43 5.44 9.47
C GLY A 86 -0.75 6.80 9.46
N ALA A 87 -1.46 7.85 9.89
CA ALA A 87 -0.90 9.20 10.00
C ALA A 87 0.32 9.24 10.92
N HIS A 88 0.23 8.59 12.09
CA HIS A 88 1.32 8.52 13.05
C HIS A 88 2.54 7.76 12.52
N GLU A 89 2.35 6.60 11.86
CA GLU A 89 3.45 5.83 11.28
C GLU A 89 4.22 6.66 10.25
N LEU A 90 3.51 7.27 9.29
CA LEU A 90 4.19 8.03 8.24
C LEU A 90 4.87 9.28 8.80
N SER A 91 4.20 10.01 9.70
CA SER A 91 4.79 11.19 10.35
C SER A 91 6.07 10.85 11.10
N THR A 92 6.09 9.69 11.78
CA THR A 92 7.28 9.18 12.47
C THR A 92 8.39 8.87 11.47
N ARG A 93 8.07 8.20 10.36
CA ARG A 93 9.03 7.89 9.30
C ARG A 93 9.64 9.15 8.69
N PHE A 94 8.83 10.15 8.36
CA PHE A 94 9.32 11.43 7.82
C PHE A 94 10.21 12.19 8.79
N ARG A 95 9.89 12.16 10.10
CA ARG A 95 10.76 12.77 11.12
C ARG A 95 12.12 12.09 11.23
N SER A 96 12.20 10.78 11.01
CA SER A 96 13.47 10.04 11.02
C SER A 96 14.24 10.11 9.71
N MET A 97 13.61 10.59 8.64
CA MET A 97 14.18 10.60 7.30
C MET A 97 15.12 11.82 7.11
N PRO A 98 16.30 11.64 6.50
CA PRO A 98 17.16 12.77 6.12
C PRO A 98 16.44 13.77 5.23
N ASP A 99 16.77 15.06 5.36
CA ASP A 99 16.06 16.14 4.67
C ASP A 99 16.02 15.97 3.15
N ALA A 100 17.13 15.54 2.53
CA ALA A 100 17.20 15.32 1.09
C ALA A 100 16.27 14.18 0.62
N GLU A 101 16.17 13.09 1.39
CA GLU A 101 15.30 11.96 1.07
C GLU A 101 13.82 12.33 1.29
N ARG A 102 13.53 13.13 2.33
CA ARG A 102 12.18 13.65 2.60
C ARG A 102 11.73 14.59 1.48
N GLN A 103 12.61 15.46 1.00
CA GLN A 103 12.32 16.36 -0.11
C GLN A 103 12.02 15.60 -1.40
N ALA A 104 12.82 14.57 -1.73
CA ALA A 104 12.57 13.71 -2.89
C ALA A 104 11.23 12.97 -2.78
N SER A 105 10.90 12.44 -1.60
CA SER A 105 9.60 11.78 -1.34
C SER A 105 8.43 12.76 -1.55
N CYS A 106 8.58 14.01 -1.11
CA CYS A 106 7.57 15.04 -1.30
C CYS A 106 7.43 15.51 -2.77
N GLU A 107 8.50 15.47 -3.56
CA GLU A 107 8.43 15.71 -4.99
C GLU A 107 7.65 14.61 -5.70
N GLU A 108 7.96 13.34 -5.43
CA GLU A 108 7.24 12.19 -5.99
C GLU A 108 5.75 12.20 -5.60
N PHE A 109 5.44 12.52 -4.36
CA PHE A 109 4.06 12.64 -3.88
C PHE A 109 3.28 13.71 -4.66
N ARG A 110 3.84 14.92 -4.82
CA ARG A 110 3.20 16.00 -5.57
C ARG A 110 3.04 15.69 -7.05
N GLN A 111 3.98 14.97 -7.65
CA GLN A 111 3.86 14.47 -9.03
C GLN A 111 2.67 13.52 -9.16
N HIS A 112 2.52 12.57 -8.25
CA HIS A 112 1.35 11.68 -8.22
C HIS A 112 0.04 12.44 -8.08
N LEU A 113 -0.03 13.41 -7.17
CA LEU A 113 -1.24 14.25 -7.01
C LEU A 113 -1.58 15.03 -8.28
N SER A 114 -0.57 15.52 -8.99
CA SER A 114 -0.78 16.29 -10.22
C SER A 114 -1.26 15.41 -11.37
N ALA A 115 -0.86 14.13 -11.41
CA ALA A 115 -1.28 13.18 -12.44
C ALA A 115 -2.72 12.66 -12.27
N MET A 116 -3.32 12.83 -11.09
CA MET A 116 -4.71 12.43 -10.79
C MET A 116 -5.73 13.55 -11.02
N ARG A 117 -5.29 14.76 -11.39
CA ARG A 117 -6.15 15.88 -11.77
C ARG A 117 -6.38 15.91 -13.27
#